data_AF-A0A2E0KVH6-F1
#
_entry.id   AF-A0A2E0KVH6-F1
#
_cell.length_a   1.000
_cell.length_b   1.000
_cell.length_c   1.000
_cell.angle_alpha   90.00
_cell.angle_beta   90.00
_cell.angle_gamma   90.00
#
_symmetry.space_group_name_H-M   'P 1'
#
loop_
_entity.id
_entity.type
_entity.pdbx_description
1 polymer ?
#
loop_
_entity_poly.entity_id
_entity_poly.type
_entity_poly.pdbx_seq_one_letter_code
_entity_poly.pdbx_strand_id
1 'polypeptide(L)'
;MDDFGMGLSSLAELNYMRLEAMDLFERCLTEGKPDSLIAFIERQIAQDPPRVELLREVADDLHQRLIGLHDYYLDTWERTLTTLDSDFDLKFDLKFASAPFKRFEVDTVIRQLQKTNPHFNTQDETTLRKTLGQSIDTAAQLRADIGMTERLYVYICDWVDGLNATIARRYWAEGRSDEFAGGVH
;
A
#
# COMPACT_ATOMS: atom_id res chain seq x y z
N MET A 1 12.54 -4.92 -41.03
CA MET A 1 13.61 -5.18 -40.03
C MET A 1 13.66 -3.95 -39.14
N ASP A 2 12.55 -3.69 -38.44
CA ASP A 2 12.25 -2.46 -37.66
C ASP A 2 11.65 -2.80 -36.28
N ASP A 3 11.80 -4.05 -35.85
CA ASP A 3 11.13 -4.61 -34.66
C ASP A 3 11.81 -4.15 -33.36
N PHE A 4 13.12 -3.84 -33.42
CA PHE A 4 13.90 -3.38 -32.28
C PHE A 4 13.59 -1.94 -31.85
N GLY A 5 13.12 -1.08 -32.77
CA GLY A 5 12.79 0.32 -32.47
C GLY A 5 11.43 0.47 -31.78
N MET A 6 10.44 -0.34 -32.15
CA MET A 6 9.12 -0.38 -31.50
C MET A 6 9.20 -0.95 -30.08
N GLY A 7 10.03 -1.97 -29.84
CA GLY A 7 10.21 -2.54 -28.51
C GLY A 7 10.76 -1.55 -27.47
N LEU A 8 11.78 -0.76 -27.83
CA LEU A 8 12.37 0.23 -26.92
C LEU A 8 11.44 1.41 -26.64
N SER A 9 10.67 1.86 -27.64
CA SER A 9 9.65 2.90 -27.43
C SER A 9 8.53 2.41 -26.52
N SER A 10 8.10 1.15 -26.66
CA SER A 10 7.05 0.56 -25.82
C SER A 10 7.47 0.41 -24.35
N LEU A 11 8.75 0.07 -24.10
CA LEU A 11 9.28 -0.09 -22.76
C LEU A 11 9.51 1.26 -22.07
N ALA A 12 9.95 2.29 -22.82
CA ALA A 12 10.06 3.64 -22.29
C ALA A 12 8.67 4.23 -21.94
N GLU A 13 7.67 4.01 -22.80
CA GLU A 13 6.29 4.44 -22.54
C GLU A 13 5.68 3.72 -21.34
N LEU A 14 5.90 2.40 -21.21
CA LEU A 14 5.44 1.62 -20.05
C LEU A 14 6.04 2.15 -18.75
N ASN A 15 7.35 2.38 -18.71
CA ASN A 15 8.01 2.94 -17.53
C ASN A 15 7.51 4.35 -17.18
N TYR A 16 7.27 5.20 -18.18
CA TYR A 16 6.71 6.53 -17.95
C TYR A 16 5.34 6.47 -17.29
N MET A 17 4.46 5.60 -17.78
CA MET A 17 3.13 5.42 -17.20
C MET A 17 3.17 4.79 -15.81
N ARG A 18 4.12 3.87 -15.55
CA ARG A 18 4.30 3.31 -14.22
C ARG A 18 4.69 4.39 -13.21
N LEU A 19 5.59 5.30 -13.60
CA LEU A 19 5.95 6.46 -12.79
C LEU A 19 4.76 7.42 -12.59
N GLU A 20 3.97 7.69 -13.64
CA GLU A 20 2.75 8.50 -13.53
C GLU A 20 1.74 7.87 -12.54
N ALA A 21 1.52 6.56 -12.63
CA ALA A 21 0.65 5.84 -11.71
C ALA A 21 1.12 5.96 -10.25
N MET A 22 2.43 5.84 -10.01
CA MET A 22 2.99 5.97 -8.67
C MET A 22 2.95 7.41 -8.15
N ASP A 23 3.12 8.43 -9.00
CA ASP A 23 2.90 9.84 -8.60
C ASP A 23 1.45 10.09 -8.20
N LEU A 24 0.49 9.60 -8.99
CA LEU A 24 -0.93 9.70 -8.67
C LEU A 24 -1.27 8.96 -7.38
N PHE A 25 -0.65 7.80 -7.13
CA PHE A 25 -0.80 7.06 -5.88
C PHE A 25 -0.31 7.88 -4.67
N GLU A 26 0.88 8.47 -4.73
CA GLU A 26 1.41 9.28 -3.62
C GLU A 26 0.53 10.52 -3.35
N ARG A 27 -0.06 11.10 -4.40
CA ARG A 27 -1.09 12.15 -4.26
C ARG A 27 -2.34 11.61 -3.58
N CYS A 28 -2.79 10.40 -3.92
CA CYS A 28 -3.95 9.77 -3.26
C CYS A 28 -3.72 9.58 -1.75
N LEU A 29 -2.52 9.16 -1.34
CA LEU A 29 -2.15 9.06 0.07
C LEU A 29 -2.20 10.42 0.76
N THR A 30 -1.63 11.45 0.12
CA THR A 30 -1.59 12.82 0.65
C THR A 30 -3.00 13.42 0.80
N GLU A 31 -3.88 13.20 -0.18
CA GLU A 31 -5.22 13.77 -0.23
C GLU A 31 -6.27 12.91 0.50
N GLY A 32 -5.93 11.67 0.88
CA GLY A 32 -6.84 10.73 1.51
C GLY A 32 -7.92 10.17 0.55
N LYS A 33 -7.69 10.24 -0.77
CA LYS A 33 -8.70 9.92 -1.79
C LYS A 33 -8.12 9.12 -2.96
N PRO A 34 -8.73 7.99 -3.37
CA PRO A 34 -8.19 7.13 -4.43
C PRO A 34 -8.55 7.57 -5.86
N ASP A 35 -9.38 8.61 -6.02
CA ASP A 35 -10.05 8.94 -7.29
C ASP A 35 -9.08 9.15 -8.46
N SER A 36 -7.95 9.82 -8.21
CA SER A 36 -6.96 10.14 -9.24
C SER A 36 -6.32 8.90 -9.86
N LEU A 37 -5.95 7.91 -9.03
CA LEU A 37 -5.38 6.66 -9.52
C LEU A 37 -6.46 5.79 -10.16
N ILE A 38 -7.66 5.71 -9.58
CA ILE A 38 -8.78 4.95 -10.18
C ILE A 38 -9.07 5.45 -11.59
N ALA A 39 -9.21 6.77 -11.78
CA ALA A 39 -9.47 7.35 -13.09
C ALA A 39 -8.32 7.10 -14.09
N PHE A 40 -7.08 7.04 -13.62
CA PHE A 40 -5.95 6.61 -14.46
C PHE A 40 -6.11 5.16 -14.89
N ILE A 41 -6.37 4.24 -13.96
CA ILE A 41 -6.52 2.80 -14.25
C ILE A 41 -7.69 2.54 -15.20
N GLU A 42 -8.84 3.19 -15.00
CA GLU A 42 -10.00 3.10 -15.89
C GLU A 42 -9.66 3.52 -17.33
N ARG A 43 -8.86 4.59 -17.50
CA ARG A 43 -8.37 5.00 -18.83
C ARG A 43 -7.49 3.93 -19.50
N GLN A 44 -6.72 3.15 -18.73
CA GLN A 44 -5.90 2.07 -19.28
C GLN A 44 -6.72 0.83 -19.64
N ILE A 45 -7.77 0.55 -18.86
CA ILE A 45 -8.73 -0.55 -19.12
C ILE A 45 -9.55 -0.26 -20.37
N ALA A 46 -9.95 0.99 -20.61
CA ALA A 46 -10.79 1.39 -21.74
C ALA A 46 -10.08 1.39 -23.10
N GLN A 47 -8.77 1.12 -23.15
CA GLN A 47 -8.03 1.04 -24.42
C GLN A 47 -8.32 -0.25 -25.17
N ASP A 48 -8.11 -0.25 -26.49
CA ASP A 48 -8.22 -1.43 -27.34
C ASP A 48 -6.90 -1.66 -28.09
N PRO A 49 -6.03 -2.61 -27.65
CA PRO A 49 -6.24 -3.53 -26.53
C PRO A 49 -5.99 -2.89 -25.15
N PRO A 50 -6.60 -3.41 -24.07
CA PRO A 50 -6.32 -2.95 -22.70
C PRO A 50 -4.86 -3.16 -22.30
N ARG A 51 -4.28 -2.21 -21.56
CA ARG A 51 -2.86 -2.26 -21.14
C ARG A 51 -2.64 -3.17 -19.92
N VAL A 52 -2.94 -4.46 -20.04
CA VAL A 52 -2.87 -5.45 -18.93
C VAL A 52 -1.48 -5.51 -18.30
N GLU A 53 -0.42 -5.42 -19.09
CA GLU A 53 0.95 -5.50 -18.57
C GLU A 53 1.29 -4.32 -17.65
N LEU A 54 0.88 -3.11 -18.02
CA LEU A 54 1.01 -1.94 -17.14
C LEU A 54 0.25 -2.13 -15.83
N LEU A 55 -0.97 -2.67 -15.88
CA LEU A 55 -1.78 -2.90 -14.68
C LEU A 55 -1.12 -3.90 -13.73
N ARG A 56 -0.46 -4.95 -14.25
CA ARG A 56 0.33 -5.89 -13.43
C ARG A 56 1.50 -5.19 -12.75
N GLU A 57 2.28 -4.45 -13.52
CA GLU A 57 3.44 -3.72 -13.00
C GLU A 57 3.05 -2.71 -11.91
N VAL A 58 1.93 -2.00 -12.10
CA VAL A 58 1.39 -1.10 -11.07
C VAL A 58 0.91 -1.87 -9.84
N ALA A 59 0.28 -3.03 -10.01
CA ALA A 59 -0.13 -3.88 -8.88
C ALA A 59 1.08 -4.37 -8.09
N ASP A 60 2.16 -4.78 -8.77
CA ASP A 60 3.41 -5.22 -8.13
C ASP A 60 4.07 -4.07 -7.35
N ASP A 61 4.12 -2.87 -7.93
CA ASP A 61 4.64 -1.67 -7.24
C ASP A 61 3.79 -1.33 -5.99
N LEU A 62 2.46 -1.40 -6.08
CA LEU A 62 1.58 -1.21 -4.93
C LEU A 62 1.76 -2.29 -3.86
N HIS A 63 1.98 -3.54 -4.25
CA HIS A 63 2.23 -4.63 -3.33
C HIS A 63 3.55 -4.41 -2.57
N GLN A 64 4.62 -4.03 -3.28
CA GLN A 64 5.90 -3.67 -2.64
C GLN A 64 5.74 -2.49 -1.69
N ARG A 65 4.98 -1.47 -2.08
CA ARG A 65 4.68 -0.31 -1.24
C ARG A 65 3.90 -0.69 0.01
N LEU A 66 2.95 -1.61 -0.10
CA LEU A 66 2.17 -2.13 1.02
C LEU A 66 3.07 -2.83 2.06
N ILE A 67 4.00 -3.67 1.60
CA ILE A 67 4.99 -4.32 2.48
C ILE A 67 5.79 -3.25 3.23
N GLY A 68 6.32 -2.25 2.52
CA GLY A 68 7.09 -1.17 3.14
C GLY A 68 6.30 -0.35 4.16
N LEU A 69 4.99 -0.14 3.93
CA LEU A 69 4.12 0.53 4.90
C LEU A 69 3.89 -0.30 6.15
N HIS A 70 3.73 -1.63 6.02
CA HIS A 70 3.64 -2.52 7.17
C HIS A 70 4.92 -2.53 8.00
N ASP A 71 6.07 -2.62 7.34
CA ASP A 71 7.37 -2.57 8.02
C ASP A 71 7.53 -1.23 8.75
N TYR A 72 7.20 -0.11 8.09
CA TYR A 72 7.31 1.20 8.73
C TYR A 72 6.35 1.37 9.91
N TYR A 73 5.15 0.79 9.85
CA TYR A 73 4.21 0.76 10.97
C TYR A 73 4.78 -0.01 12.17
N LEU A 74 5.41 -1.17 11.92
CA LEU A 74 6.06 -1.96 12.97
C LEU A 74 7.28 -1.26 13.54
N ASP A 75 8.13 -0.65 12.72
CA ASP A 75 9.28 0.12 13.17
C ASP A 75 8.86 1.32 14.04
N THR A 76 7.78 2.00 13.67
CA THR A 76 7.25 3.13 14.45
C THR A 76 6.79 2.67 15.83
N TRP A 77 6.18 1.49 15.89
CA TRP A 77 5.81 0.85 17.16
C TRP A 77 7.04 0.48 17.99
N GLU A 78 8.03 -0.19 17.41
CA GLU A 78 9.25 -0.61 18.11
C GLU A 78 10.04 0.60 18.64
N ARG A 79 10.18 1.65 17.84
CA ARG A 79 10.80 2.91 18.27
C ARG A 79 10.05 3.53 19.43
N THR A 80 8.71 3.56 19.37
CA THR A 80 7.88 4.08 20.46
C THR A 80 8.10 3.27 21.74
N LEU A 81 8.12 1.94 21.68
CA LEU A 81 8.40 1.09 22.84
C LEU A 81 9.81 1.31 23.38
N THR A 82 10.81 1.42 22.50
CA THR A 82 12.20 1.65 22.87
C THR A 82 12.36 2.97 23.60
N THR A 83 11.78 4.05 23.10
CA THR A 83 11.80 5.37 23.76
C THR A 83 11.15 5.31 25.16
N LEU A 84 10.07 4.55 25.30
CA LEU A 84 9.38 4.42 26.59
C LEU A 84 10.19 3.59 27.61
N ASP A 85 10.91 2.58 27.15
CA ASP A 85 11.80 1.78 27.99
C ASP A 85 13.07 2.58 28.35
N SER A 86 13.74 3.19 27.37
CA SER A 86 15.02 3.88 27.56
C SER A 86 14.90 5.17 28.37
N ASP A 87 13.87 5.98 28.09
CA ASP A 87 13.78 7.34 28.63
C ASP A 87 12.91 7.40 29.89
N PHE A 88 12.04 6.41 30.10
CA PHE A 88 11.07 6.40 31.20
C PHE A 88 11.08 5.11 32.06
N ASP A 89 11.98 4.16 31.79
CA ASP A 89 12.11 2.84 32.47
C ASP A 89 10.77 2.06 32.50
N LEU A 90 9.95 2.21 31.45
CA LEU A 90 8.67 1.56 31.38
C LEU A 90 8.76 0.21 30.67
N LYS A 91 8.82 -0.85 31.47
CA LYS A 91 8.79 -2.23 30.98
C LYS A 91 7.38 -2.63 30.59
N PHE A 92 7.15 -2.87 29.30
CA PHE A 92 5.90 -3.44 28.80
C PHE A 92 5.90 -4.96 28.91
N ASP A 93 4.79 -5.53 29.39
CA ASP A 93 4.54 -6.97 29.26
C ASP A 93 4.32 -7.34 27.77
N LEU A 94 4.67 -8.56 27.39
CA LEU A 94 4.49 -9.10 26.03
C LEU A 94 3.04 -9.03 25.54
N LYS A 95 2.07 -8.95 26.46
CA LYS A 95 0.65 -8.73 26.16
C LYS A 95 0.34 -7.34 25.60
N PHE A 96 1.18 -6.34 25.86
CA PHE A 96 1.10 -5.00 25.27
C PHE A 96 1.72 -4.98 23.87
N ALA A 97 2.78 -5.78 23.64
CA ALA A 97 3.48 -5.86 22.36
C ALA A 97 2.67 -6.52 21.23
N SER A 98 1.68 -7.37 21.56
CA SER A 98 0.91 -8.15 20.58
C SER A 98 -0.20 -7.38 19.86
N ALA A 99 -0.52 -6.15 20.27
CA ALA A 99 -1.57 -5.33 19.67
C ALA A 99 -1.10 -3.88 19.46
N PRO A 100 -0.30 -3.61 18.40
CA PRO A 100 0.28 -2.29 18.16
C PRO A 100 -0.82 -1.22 18.07
N PHE A 101 -0.68 -0.17 18.88
CA PHE A 101 -1.50 1.04 18.99
C PHE A 101 -3.02 0.90 19.27
N LYS A 102 -3.65 -0.27 19.07
CA LYS A 102 -5.11 -0.47 19.29
C LYS A 102 -5.57 -0.28 20.74
N ARG A 103 -4.66 -0.38 21.71
CA ARG A 103 -4.93 -0.28 23.15
C ARG A 103 -4.11 0.80 23.83
N PHE A 104 -3.46 1.66 23.04
CA PHE A 104 -2.48 2.61 23.55
C PHE A 104 -3.16 3.92 23.91
N GLU A 105 -3.74 3.98 25.11
CA GLU A 105 -4.28 5.23 25.68
C GLU A 105 -3.17 5.97 26.42
N VAL A 106 -2.83 7.16 25.93
CA VAL A 106 -1.78 8.03 26.50
C VAL A 106 -1.99 8.25 28.01
N ASP A 107 -3.21 8.55 28.43
CA ASP A 107 -3.54 8.76 29.85
C ASP A 107 -3.36 7.51 30.71
N THR A 108 -3.53 6.32 30.13
CA THR A 108 -3.33 5.05 30.84
C THR A 108 -1.84 4.78 31.03
N VAL A 109 -1.01 5.08 30.03
CA VAL A 109 0.45 4.98 30.13
C VAL A 109 1.00 5.97 31.16
N ILE A 110 0.54 7.22 31.14
CA ILE A 110 0.96 8.25 32.09
C ILE A 110 0.56 7.90 33.52
N ARG A 111 -0.67 7.44 33.74
CA ARG A 111 -1.12 7.00 35.06
C ARG A 111 -0.32 5.81 35.58
N GLN A 112 0.16 4.94 34.69
CA GLN A 112 1.05 3.85 35.07
C GLN A 112 2.43 4.39 35.48
N LEU A 113 3.00 5.31 34.71
CA LEU A 113 4.29 5.94 35.01
C LEU A 113 4.29 6.71 36.32
N GLN A 114 3.25 7.49 36.59
CA GLN A 114 3.10 8.22 37.86
C GLN A 114 3.06 7.26 39.07
N LYS A 115 2.60 6.02 38.89
CA LYS A 115 2.59 5.00 39.96
C LYS A 115 3.94 4.31 40.12
N THR A 116 4.65 4.05 39.02
CA THR A 116 5.90 3.27 39.03
C THR A 116 7.15 4.12 39.20
N ASN A 117 7.10 5.41 38.85
CA ASN A 117 8.24 6.31 38.86
C ASN A 117 7.98 7.55 39.74
N PRO A 118 8.48 7.57 40.99
CA PRO A 118 8.30 8.69 41.93
C PRO A 118 8.94 10.01 41.48
N HIS A 119 9.87 9.97 40.53
CA HIS A 119 10.57 11.15 40.01
C HIS A 119 9.93 11.72 38.74
N PHE A 120 8.87 11.07 38.23
CA PHE A 120 8.14 11.52 37.06
C PHE A 120 7.49 12.87 37.33
N ASN A 121 8.01 13.90 36.66
CA ASN A 121 7.58 15.28 36.87
C ASN A 121 6.68 15.78 35.72
N THR A 122 6.17 17.00 35.84
CA THR A 122 5.26 17.60 34.84
C THR A 122 5.93 17.82 33.47
N GLN A 123 7.24 18.04 33.44
CA GLN A 123 7.99 18.20 32.19
C GLN A 123 8.14 16.85 31.47
N ASP A 124 8.41 15.77 32.20
CA ASP A 124 8.45 14.40 31.67
C ASP A 124 7.08 14.02 31.11
N GLU A 125 6.00 14.32 31.84
CA GLU A 125 4.63 14.10 31.38
C GLU A 125 4.33 14.84 30.06
N THR A 126 4.70 16.11 29.98
CA THR A 126 4.46 16.92 28.78
C THR A 126 5.23 16.38 27.59
N THR A 127 6.49 16.02 27.79
CA THR A 127 7.36 15.45 26.75
C THR A 127 6.80 14.12 26.27
N LEU A 128 6.43 13.24 27.20
CA LEU A 128 5.85 11.95 26.91
C LEU A 128 4.53 12.05 26.15
N ARG A 129 3.62 12.92 26.60
CA ARG A 129 2.34 13.16 25.91
C ARG A 129 2.57 13.56 24.46
N LYS A 130 3.51 14.47 24.23
CA LYS A 130 3.86 14.93 22.90
C LYS A 130 4.43 13.79 22.04
N THR A 131 5.42 13.05 22.56
CA THR A 131 6.04 11.94 21.84
C THR A 131 5.03 10.85 21.51
N LEU A 132 4.24 10.41 22.49
CA LEU A 132 3.21 9.39 22.28
C LEU A 132 2.11 9.87 21.34
N GLY A 133 1.66 11.11 21.47
CA GLY A 133 0.68 11.70 20.56
C GLY A 133 1.17 11.67 19.12
N GLN A 134 2.40 12.12 18.88
CA GLN A 134 3.02 12.08 17.55
C GLN A 134 3.15 10.66 16.99
N SER A 135 3.56 9.69 17.82
CA SER A 135 3.63 8.28 17.41
C SER A 135 2.26 7.71 17.07
N ILE A 136 1.22 8.02 17.86
CA ILE A 136 -0.16 7.56 17.63
C ILE A 136 -0.72 8.17 16.34
N ASP A 137 -0.51 9.47 16.13
CA ASP A 137 -0.97 10.16 14.92
C ASP A 137 -0.29 9.58 13.67
N THR A 138 1.03 9.35 13.75
CA THR A 138 1.80 8.71 12.67
C THR A 138 1.28 7.30 12.39
N ALA A 139 1.04 6.51 13.44
CA ALA A 139 0.50 5.15 13.32
C ALA A 139 -0.92 5.14 12.74
N ALA A 140 -1.75 6.12 13.09
CA ALA A 140 -3.10 6.29 12.54
C ALA A 140 -3.04 6.61 11.04
N GLN A 141 -2.16 7.52 10.63
CA GLN A 141 -1.93 7.85 9.23
C GLN A 141 -1.44 6.61 8.45
N LEU A 142 -0.42 5.92 8.94
CA LEU A 142 0.09 4.70 8.30
C LEU A 142 -0.98 3.62 8.13
N ARG A 143 -1.88 3.45 9.11
CA ARG A 143 -3.00 2.51 8.98
C ARG A 143 -4.01 2.94 7.92
N ALA A 144 -4.26 4.24 7.78
CA ALA A 144 -5.09 4.77 6.70
C ALA A 144 -4.43 4.50 5.33
N ASP A 145 -3.14 4.75 5.21
CA ASP A 145 -2.35 4.55 3.99
C ASP A 145 -2.30 3.06 3.59
N ILE A 146 -2.04 2.17 4.55
CA ILE A 146 -2.10 0.71 4.38
C ILE A 146 -3.47 0.31 3.82
N GLY A 147 -4.55 0.76 4.48
CA GLY A 147 -5.90 0.41 4.06
C GLY A 147 -6.26 0.94 2.67
N MET A 148 -5.76 2.13 2.28
CA MET A 148 -5.96 2.64 0.92
C MET A 148 -5.18 1.83 -0.11
N THR A 149 -3.91 1.55 0.18
CA THR A 149 -3.02 0.80 -0.71
C THR A 149 -3.54 -0.62 -0.95
N GLU A 150 -4.00 -1.31 0.09
CA GLU A 150 -4.65 -2.63 -0.02
C GLU A 150 -5.86 -2.59 -0.96
N ARG A 151 -6.75 -1.60 -0.80
CA ARG A 151 -7.95 -1.48 -1.64
C ARG A 151 -7.61 -1.23 -3.10
N LEU A 152 -6.63 -0.37 -3.36
CA LEU A 152 -6.16 -0.06 -4.72
C LEU A 152 -5.47 -1.27 -5.36
N TYR A 153 -4.63 -1.99 -4.61
CA TYR A 153 -4.00 -3.22 -5.05
C TYR A 153 -5.04 -4.27 -5.47
N VAL A 154 -6.00 -4.58 -4.58
CA VAL A 154 -7.07 -5.55 -4.87
C VAL A 154 -7.89 -5.13 -6.09
N TYR A 155 -8.27 -3.85 -6.17
CA TYR A 155 -9.00 -3.30 -7.31
C TYR A 155 -8.30 -3.54 -8.65
N ILE A 156 -6.98 -3.32 -8.71
CA ILE A 156 -6.20 -3.51 -9.95
C ILE A 156 -6.06 -5.00 -10.26
N CYS A 157 -5.79 -5.85 -9.26
CA CYS A 157 -5.71 -7.30 -9.44
C CYS A 157 -7.02 -7.88 -10.01
N ASP A 158 -8.17 -7.47 -9.49
CA ASP A 158 -9.49 -7.92 -9.96
C ASP A 158 -9.69 -7.59 -11.45
N TRP A 159 -9.27 -6.39 -11.88
CA TRP A 159 -9.32 -6.01 -13.29
C TRP A 159 -8.35 -6.79 -14.16
N VAL A 160 -7.12 -7.01 -13.70
CA VAL A 160 -6.13 -7.83 -14.42
C VAL A 160 -6.67 -9.24 -14.66
N ASP A 161 -7.25 -9.86 -13.64
CA ASP A 161 -7.83 -11.21 -13.73
C ASP A 161 -9.01 -11.24 -14.69
N GLY A 162 -9.92 -10.27 -14.60
CA GLY A 162 -11.07 -10.13 -15.49
C GLY A 162 -10.68 -9.95 -16.97
N LEU A 163 -9.68 -9.11 -17.24
CA LEU A 163 -9.16 -8.86 -18.59
C LEU A 163 -8.47 -10.11 -19.15
N ASN A 164 -7.62 -10.78 -18.37
CA ASN A 164 -6.98 -12.03 -18.78
C ASN A 164 -8.00 -13.11 -19.14
N ALA A 165 -9.05 -13.26 -18.34
CA ALA A 165 -10.13 -14.22 -18.63
C ALA A 165 -10.89 -13.88 -19.92
N THR A 166 -11.05 -12.59 -20.24
CA THR A 166 -11.72 -12.13 -21.46
C THR A 166 -10.84 -12.38 -22.69
N ILE A 167 -9.55 -12.07 -22.60
CA ILE A 167 -8.56 -12.32 -23.65
C ILE A 167 -8.45 -13.82 -23.95
N ALA A 168 -8.34 -14.67 -22.91
CA ALA A 168 -8.28 -16.11 -23.07
C ALA A 168 -9.52 -16.69 -23.78
N ARG A 169 -10.72 -16.20 -23.43
CA ARG A 169 -11.97 -16.61 -24.11
C ARG A 169 -12.00 -16.21 -25.58
N ARG A 170 -11.48 -15.03 -25.92
CA ARG A 170 -11.41 -14.55 -27.31
C ARG A 170 -10.52 -15.46 -28.15
N TYR A 171 -9.30 -15.75 -27.67
CA TYR A 171 -8.39 -16.68 -28.37
C TYR A 171 -8.99 -18.07 -28.53
N TRP A 172 -9.71 -18.57 -27.53
CA TRP A 172 -10.39 -19.87 -27.61
C TRP A 172 -11.58 -19.87 -28.60
N ALA A 173 -12.27 -18.75 -28.76
CA ALA A 173 -13.35 -18.62 -29.75
C ALA A 173 -12.79 -18.49 -31.19
N GLU A 174 -11.71 -17.72 -31.35
CA GLU A 174 -11.02 -17.53 -32.63
C GLU A 174 -10.33 -18.82 -33.08
N GLY A 175 -9.60 -19.51 -32.20
CA GLY A 175 -8.94 -20.78 -32.51
C GLY A 175 -9.90 -21.92 -32.86
N ARG A 176 -11.13 -21.93 -32.31
CA ARG A 176 -12.18 -22.86 -32.74
C ARG A 176 -12.76 -22.52 -34.11
N SER A 177 -12.68 -21.27 -34.56
CA SER A 177 -13.23 -20.87 -35.86
C SER A 177 -12.37 -21.37 -37.03
N ASP A 178 -11.05 -21.49 -36.83
CA ASP A 178 -10.12 -21.99 -37.85
C ASP A 178 -10.18 -23.52 -38.03
N GLU A 179 -10.46 -24.29 -36.97
CA GLU A 179 -10.59 -25.76 -37.06
C GLU A 179 -11.80 -26.23 -37.89
N PHE A 180 -12.89 -25.45 -37.97
CA PHE A 180 -14.07 -25.80 -38.77
C PHE A 180 -14.00 -25.32 -40.23
N ALA A 181 -13.07 -24.41 -40.56
CA ALA A 181 -12.91 -23.89 -41.92
C ALA A 181 -12.04 -24.80 -42.82
N GLY A 182 -11.21 -25.68 -42.24
CA GLY A 182 -10.30 -26.56 -42.99
C GLY A 182 -10.85 -27.94 -43.40
N GLY A 183 -12.11 -28.25 -43.06
CA GLY A 183 -12.70 -29.59 -43.21
C GLY A 183 -13.55 -29.84 -44.46
N VAL A 184 -13.55 -28.94 -45.44
CA VAL A 184 -14.30 -29.11 -46.70
C VAL A 184 -13.35 -29.06 -47.88
N HIS A 185 -12.66 -30.16 -48.16
CA HIS A 185 -12.12 -30.49 -49.49
C HIS A 185 -11.96 -32.00 -49.66
#